data_AF-A0AB38LUS7-F1
#
_entry.id   AF-A0AB38LUS7-F1
#
_cell.length_a   1.000
_cell.length_b   1.000
_cell.length_c   1.000
_cell.angle_alpha   90.00
_cell.angle_beta   90.00
_cell.angle_gamma   90.00
#
_symmetry.space_group_name_H-M   'P 1'
#
loop_
_entity.id
_entity.type
_entity.pdbx_description
1 polymer ?
#
loop_
_entity_poly.entity_id
_entity_poly.type
_entity_poly.pdbx_seq_one_letter_code
_entity_poly.pdbx_strand_id
1 'polypeptide(L)'
;MGIPGLWDILGEGEVKSLAQLSTEHYTKHNRPLRVAIDEAGWRFHNLNDAQVAAIRQKVPEANPIEKAILWRGLKLMRMNIQPIFIFDGPSRPWKRGGVAGRIDWKKIDLLRKSLDHLKIPHHRAPAEAEAECARLNELGIVDAVWTDDGDALMFGAKVLIKEHREGKTAKKSDNLVRIYRADVIEQKHRINRQGLILFALLSGGDYDTKGLPGCGPMAALEAAQFDNGRLGKILCETPLR
;
A
#
# COMPACT_ATOMS: atom_id res chain seq x y z
N MET A 1 4.98 -5.32 7.85
CA MET A 1 3.51 -5.42 7.82
C MET A 1 3.14 -6.04 6.50
N GLY A 2 2.04 -6.78 6.50
CA GLY A 2 1.60 -7.58 5.38
C GLY A 2 2.13 -9.01 5.42
N ILE A 3 1.87 -9.71 4.32
CA ILE A 3 2.09 -11.15 4.20
C ILE A 3 3.60 -11.50 4.19
N PRO A 4 4.11 -12.28 5.16
CA PRO A 4 5.51 -12.70 5.19
C PRO A 4 5.92 -13.47 3.93
N GLY A 5 7.09 -13.14 3.36
CA GLY A 5 7.64 -13.82 2.19
C GLY A 5 6.96 -13.49 0.85
N LEU A 6 5.90 -12.67 0.83
CA LEU A 6 5.19 -12.32 -0.41
C LEU A 6 6.10 -11.70 -1.46
N TRP A 7 6.97 -10.77 -1.05
CA TRP A 7 7.86 -10.07 -1.99
C TRP A 7 8.95 -10.98 -2.55
N ASP A 8 9.37 -12.00 -1.80
CA ASP A 8 10.32 -13.01 -2.29
C ASP A 8 9.69 -13.85 -3.42
N ILE A 9 8.36 -14.00 -3.39
CA ILE A 9 7.58 -14.74 -4.39
C ILE A 9 7.26 -13.88 -5.61
N LEU A 10 6.72 -12.68 -5.40
CA LEU A 10 6.34 -11.75 -6.47
C LEU A 10 7.56 -11.08 -7.13
N GLY A 11 8.72 -11.16 -6.47
CA GLY A 11 9.95 -10.54 -6.89
C GLY A 11 9.93 -9.02 -6.79
N GLU A 12 10.81 -8.42 -7.58
CA GLU A 12 11.23 -7.03 -7.46
C GLU A 12 10.24 -6.02 -8.09
N GLY A 13 9.24 -6.50 -8.85
CA GLY A 13 8.31 -5.65 -9.58
C GLY A 13 8.97 -4.87 -10.74
N GLU A 14 8.19 -4.05 -11.44
CA GLU A 14 8.66 -3.15 -12.49
C GLU A 14 9.22 -1.87 -11.85
N VAL A 15 10.47 -1.50 -12.13
CA VAL A 15 11.05 -0.23 -11.64
C VAL A 15 10.85 0.86 -12.68
N LYS A 16 10.23 1.97 -12.28
CA LYS A 16 10.01 3.15 -13.14
C LYS A 16 10.28 4.44 -12.39
N SER A 17 10.67 5.48 -13.13
CA SER A 17 10.64 6.83 -12.57
C SER A 17 9.20 7.34 -12.50
N LEU A 18 8.91 8.20 -11.52
CA LEU A 18 7.60 8.85 -11.39
C LEU A 18 7.23 9.65 -12.65
N ALA A 19 8.21 10.32 -13.27
CA ALA A 19 8.02 11.08 -14.51
C ALA A 19 7.64 10.18 -15.68
N GLN A 20 8.30 9.03 -15.82
CA GLN A 20 7.97 8.03 -16.84
C GLN A 20 6.56 7.47 -16.60
N LEU A 21 6.25 7.07 -15.37
CA LEU A 21 4.93 6.53 -15.02
C LEU A 21 3.80 7.51 -15.33
N SER A 22 3.99 8.79 -14.99
CA SER A 22 3.05 9.86 -15.29
C SER A 22 2.88 10.07 -16.80
N THR A 23 3.98 10.13 -17.54
CA THR A 23 3.98 10.38 -19.00
C THR A 23 3.30 9.25 -19.77
N GLU A 24 3.61 8.00 -19.44
CA GLU A 24 2.98 6.82 -20.05
C GLU A 24 1.47 6.79 -19.80
N HIS A 25 1.05 7.06 -18.55
CA HIS A 25 -0.36 7.13 -18.22
C HIS A 25 -1.07 8.25 -19.01
N TYR A 26 -0.49 9.45 -19.02
CA TYR A 26 -1.07 10.60 -19.73
C TYR A 26 -1.20 10.31 -21.24
N THR A 27 -0.16 9.74 -21.85
CA THR A 27 -0.18 9.38 -23.28
C THR A 27 -1.29 8.39 -23.60
N LYS A 28 -1.53 7.41 -22.71
CA LYS A 28 -2.53 6.37 -22.90
C LYS A 28 -3.97 6.84 -22.63
N HIS A 29 -4.17 7.69 -21.63
CA HIS A 29 -5.49 8.01 -21.09
C HIS A 29 -5.91 9.48 -21.31
N ASN A 30 -5.02 10.32 -21.84
CA ASN A 30 -5.20 11.75 -22.04
C ASN A 30 -5.68 12.50 -20.78
N ARG A 31 -5.21 12.06 -19.60
CA ARG A 31 -5.45 12.70 -18.31
C ARG A 31 -4.33 12.37 -17.31
N PRO A 32 -4.15 13.20 -16.26
CA PRO A 32 -3.21 12.91 -15.18
C PRO A 32 -3.46 11.55 -14.52
N LEU A 33 -2.38 10.94 -14.03
CA LEU A 33 -2.41 9.72 -13.21
C LEU A 33 -2.98 10.04 -11.84
N ARG A 34 -4.00 9.31 -11.39
CA ARG A 34 -4.59 9.44 -10.05
C ARG A 34 -4.06 8.35 -9.14
N VAL A 35 -3.53 8.72 -7.98
CA VAL A 35 -2.90 7.77 -7.05
C VAL A 35 -3.53 7.90 -5.67
N ALA A 36 -4.15 6.82 -5.17
CA ALA A 36 -4.52 6.74 -3.77
C ALA A 36 -3.29 6.45 -2.92
N ILE A 37 -3.06 7.27 -1.90
CA ILE A 37 -1.93 7.14 -0.99
C ILE A 37 -2.47 6.64 0.35
N ASP A 38 -1.97 5.49 0.80
CA ASP A 38 -2.15 5.10 2.20
C ASP A 38 -1.34 6.05 3.09
N GLU A 39 -2.04 6.96 3.78
CA GLU A 39 -1.40 7.97 4.62
C GLU A 39 -0.71 7.35 5.83
N ALA A 40 -1.27 6.27 6.40
CA ALA A 40 -0.73 5.64 7.59
C ALA A 40 0.62 4.97 7.30
N GLY A 41 0.71 4.19 6.21
CA GLY A 41 1.96 3.60 5.74
C GLY A 41 3.00 4.67 5.37
N TRP A 42 2.58 5.73 4.66
CA TRP A 42 3.47 6.85 4.35
C TRP A 42 4.02 7.51 5.62
N ARG A 43 3.15 7.81 6.58
CA ARG A 43 3.52 8.43 7.87
C ARG A 43 4.51 7.58 8.63
N PHE A 44 4.26 6.28 8.74
CA PHE A 44 5.10 5.35 9.50
C PHE A 44 6.47 5.16 8.84
N HIS A 45 6.54 5.08 7.51
CA HIS A 45 7.80 4.84 6.80
C HIS A 45 8.59 6.11 6.48
N ASN A 46 8.07 7.30 6.78
CA ASN A 46 8.69 8.57 6.37
C ASN A 46 9.96 8.92 7.15
N LEU A 47 9.83 9.00 8.48
CA LEU A 47 10.89 9.41 9.41
C LEU A 47 10.81 8.53 10.65
N ASN A 48 11.96 8.12 11.18
CA ASN A 48 12.02 7.42 12.46
C ASN A 48 12.02 8.40 13.66
N ASP A 49 11.72 7.90 14.86
CA ASP A 49 11.61 8.72 16.06
C ASP A 49 12.90 9.49 16.39
N ALA A 50 14.07 8.92 16.12
CA ALA A 50 15.35 9.58 16.34
C ALA A 50 15.55 10.78 15.39
N GLN A 51 15.17 10.66 14.12
CA GLN A 51 15.19 11.76 13.16
C GLN A 51 14.21 12.86 13.56
N VAL A 52 13.00 12.49 13.99
CA VAL A 52 11.99 13.45 14.47
C VAL A 52 12.52 14.21 15.70
N ALA A 53 13.11 13.50 16.66
CA ALA A 53 13.69 14.10 17.87
C ALA A 53 14.85 15.06 17.53
N ALA A 54 15.76 14.65 16.63
CA ALA A 54 16.88 15.49 16.20
C ALA A 54 16.43 16.78 15.49
N ILE A 55 15.36 16.74 14.70
CA ILE A 55 14.79 17.93 14.07
C ILE A 55 14.16 18.84 15.13
N ARG A 56 13.37 18.28 16.05
CA ARG A 56 12.71 19.03 17.12
C ARG A 56 13.68 19.61 18.14
N GLN A 57 14.85 19.01 18.33
CA GLN A 57 15.91 19.60 19.14
C GLN A 57 16.41 20.94 18.57
N LYS A 58 16.42 21.07 17.24
CA LYS A 58 16.83 22.32 16.56
C LYS A 58 15.67 23.30 16.39
N VAL A 59 14.47 22.79 16.16
CA VAL A 59 13.25 23.58 15.94
C VAL A 59 12.09 22.90 16.70
N PRO A 60 11.85 23.26 17.97
CA PRO A 60 10.86 22.59 18.83
C PRO A 60 9.44 22.53 18.25
N GLU A 61 9.03 23.56 17.52
CA GLU A 61 7.70 23.71 16.93
C GLU A 61 7.55 22.96 15.59
N ALA A 62 8.61 22.27 15.13
CA ALA A 62 8.60 21.59 13.85
C ALA A 62 7.63 20.39 13.84
N ASN A 63 6.94 20.28 12.70
CA ASN A 63 6.09 19.16 12.32
C ASN A 63 6.74 18.39 11.16
N PRO A 64 7.84 17.64 11.42
CA PRO A 64 8.68 17.10 10.36
C PRO A 64 8.00 16.01 9.53
N ILE A 65 7.11 15.22 10.14
CA ILE A 65 6.38 14.14 9.47
C ILE A 65 5.39 14.74 8.46
N GLU A 66 4.53 15.65 8.91
CA GLU A 66 3.53 16.33 8.08
C GLU A 66 4.20 17.10 6.95
N LYS A 67 5.29 17.82 7.27
CA LYS A 67 6.10 18.51 6.27
C LYS A 67 6.59 17.53 5.22
N ALA A 68 7.23 16.44 5.60
CA ALA A 68 7.78 15.49 4.62
C ALA A 68 6.69 14.80 3.78
N ILE A 69 5.52 14.47 4.35
CA ILE A 69 4.37 13.96 3.57
C ILE A 69 3.89 15.01 2.56
N LEU A 70 3.71 16.27 2.98
CA LEU A 70 3.29 17.36 2.10
C LEU A 70 4.28 17.61 0.96
N TRP A 71 5.58 17.63 1.25
CA TRP A 71 6.62 17.80 0.23
C TRP A 71 6.58 16.69 -0.83
N ARG A 72 6.36 15.44 -0.41
CA ARG A 72 6.17 14.32 -1.33
C ARG A 72 4.89 14.47 -2.15
N GLY A 73 3.76 14.85 -1.53
CA GLY A 73 2.51 15.11 -2.25
C GLY A 73 2.64 16.22 -3.30
N LEU A 74 3.26 17.35 -2.95
CA LEU A 74 3.54 18.45 -3.87
C LEU A 74 4.48 18.03 -5.01
N LYS A 75 5.46 17.18 -4.72
CA LYS A 75 6.35 16.61 -5.74
C LYS A 75 5.57 15.77 -6.76
N LEU A 76 4.59 14.96 -6.33
CA LEU A 76 3.72 14.22 -7.25
C LEU A 76 2.92 15.16 -8.15
N MET A 77 2.33 16.21 -7.57
CA MET A 77 1.59 17.21 -8.34
C MET A 77 2.46 17.89 -9.41
N ARG A 78 3.72 18.21 -9.07
CA ARG A 78 4.70 18.76 -10.04
C ARG A 78 5.00 17.80 -11.20
N MET A 79 4.79 16.50 -11.02
CA MET A 79 4.95 15.50 -12.07
C MET A 79 3.65 15.16 -12.80
N ASN A 80 2.61 16.00 -12.70
CA ASN A 80 1.30 15.74 -13.30
C ASN A 80 0.62 14.47 -12.75
N ILE A 81 0.86 14.16 -11.47
CA ILE A 81 0.19 13.09 -10.73
C ILE A 81 -0.79 13.75 -9.75
N GLN A 82 -2.01 13.23 -9.68
CA GLN A 82 -3.07 13.66 -8.78
C GLN A 82 -3.14 12.73 -7.56
N PRO A 83 -2.50 13.08 -6.43
CA PRO A 83 -2.60 12.29 -5.21
C PRO A 83 -3.96 12.48 -4.54
N ILE A 84 -4.51 11.40 -3.99
CA ILE A 84 -5.58 11.43 -2.99
C ILE A 84 -5.10 10.71 -1.73
N PHE A 85 -5.09 11.40 -0.60
CA PHE A 85 -4.66 10.82 0.67
C PHE A 85 -5.81 10.09 1.35
N ILE A 86 -5.61 8.82 1.68
CA ILE A 86 -6.59 7.99 2.38
C ILE A 86 -6.13 7.80 3.82
N PHE A 87 -6.97 8.24 4.75
CA PHE A 87 -6.75 8.11 6.19
C PHE A 87 -7.54 6.92 6.74
N ASP A 88 -6.99 6.27 7.77
CA ASP A 88 -7.69 5.24 8.52
C ASP A 88 -8.99 5.75 9.18
N GLY A 89 -9.95 4.83 9.23
CA GLY A 89 -11.27 4.99 9.81
C GLY A 89 -11.43 4.37 11.20
N PRO A 90 -12.55 4.67 11.89
CA PRO A 90 -12.78 4.19 13.25
C PRO A 90 -12.98 2.68 13.35
N SER A 91 -13.42 2.00 12.29
CA SER A 91 -13.83 0.58 12.33
C SER A 91 -12.71 -0.40 11.96
N ARG A 92 -11.44 -0.07 12.26
CA ARG A 92 -10.32 -0.98 11.98
C ARG A 92 -10.47 -2.27 12.79
N PRO A 93 -10.33 -3.45 12.15
CA PRO A 93 -10.31 -4.71 12.86
C PRO A 93 -9.07 -4.83 13.76
N TRP A 94 -9.14 -5.73 14.74
CA TRP A 94 -8.01 -6.02 15.61
C TRP A 94 -6.94 -6.81 14.86
N LYS A 95 -5.69 -6.31 14.82
CA LYS A 95 -4.51 -7.04 14.30
C LYS A 95 -3.81 -7.76 15.45
N ARG A 96 -3.51 -9.07 15.33
CA ARG A 96 -2.80 -9.83 16.39
C ARG A 96 -1.30 -9.49 16.34
N GLY A 97 -0.76 -8.98 17.45
CA GLY A 97 0.66 -8.58 17.55
C GLY A 97 0.92 -7.07 17.57
N GLY A 98 -0.13 -6.26 17.42
CA GLY A 98 -0.09 -4.82 17.67
C GLY A 98 -1.33 -4.39 18.46
N VAL A 99 -1.24 -3.26 19.16
CA VAL A 99 -2.47 -2.57 19.58
C VAL A 99 -3.09 -2.09 18.27
N ALA A 100 -4.31 -2.53 17.93
CA ALA A 100 -5.14 -1.77 17.00
C ALA A 100 -5.38 -0.41 17.67
N GLY A 101 -4.40 0.48 17.50
CA GLY A 101 -4.32 1.71 18.26
C GLY A 101 -5.57 2.50 17.95
N ARG A 102 -6.20 3.08 18.95
CA ARG A 102 -7.20 4.12 18.70
C ARG A 102 -6.55 5.16 17.80
N ILE A 103 -7.17 5.53 16.67
CA ILE A 103 -6.61 6.59 15.80
C ILE A 103 -6.40 7.83 16.68
N ASP A 104 -5.16 8.32 16.73
CA ASP A 104 -4.88 9.61 17.33
C ASP A 104 -5.22 10.70 16.32
N TRP A 105 -6.49 11.13 16.36
CA TRP A 105 -7.03 12.12 15.45
C TRP A 105 -6.27 13.45 15.47
N LYS A 106 -5.62 13.79 16.60
CA LYS A 106 -4.84 15.02 16.71
C LYS A 106 -3.57 14.96 15.84
N LYS A 107 -2.96 13.78 15.69
CA LYS A 107 -1.75 13.60 14.86
C LYS A 107 -2.02 13.78 13.36
N ILE A 108 -3.24 13.49 12.90
CA ILE A 108 -3.58 13.60 11.47
C ILE A 108 -4.22 14.94 11.10
N ASP A 109 -4.79 15.68 12.07
CA ASP A 109 -5.57 16.89 11.80
C ASP A 109 -4.74 18.01 11.13
N LEU A 110 -3.48 18.19 11.53
CA LEU A 110 -2.60 19.18 10.90
C LEU A 110 -2.37 18.89 9.41
N LEU A 111 -2.09 17.63 9.07
CA LEU A 111 -1.92 17.23 7.67
C LEU A 111 -3.23 17.44 6.90
N ARG A 112 -4.35 16.96 7.43
CA ARG A 112 -5.67 17.10 6.80
C ARG A 112 -6.01 18.56 6.50
N LYS A 113 -5.84 19.44 7.47
CA LYS A 113 -6.02 20.89 7.28
C LYS A 113 -5.08 21.43 6.21
N SER A 114 -3.80 21.01 6.20
CA SER A 114 -2.85 21.47 5.18
C SER A 114 -3.27 21.04 3.77
N LEU A 115 -3.77 19.81 3.61
CA LEU A 115 -4.33 19.30 2.35
C LEU A 115 -5.57 20.11 1.91
N ASP A 116 -6.46 20.47 2.85
CA ASP A 116 -7.63 21.34 2.59
C ASP A 116 -7.24 22.72 2.03
N HIS A 117 -6.16 23.32 2.56
CA HIS A 117 -5.64 24.62 2.10
C HIS A 117 -5.00 24.51 0.71
N LEU A 118 -4.28 23.41 0.45
CA LEU A 118 -3.63 23.14 -0.83
C LEU A 118 -4.57 22.57 -1.89
N LYS A 119 -5.85 22.33 -1.56
CA LYS A 119 -6.85 21.69 -2.43
C LYS A 119 -6.41 20.32 -2.94
N ILE A 120 -5.67 19.59 -2.10
CA ILE A 120 -5.30 18.20 -2.36
C ILE A 120 -6.42 17.32 -1.78
N PRO A 121 -7.05 16.44 -2.58
CA PRO A 121 -8.14 15.62 -2.11
C PRO A 121 -7.64 14.64 -1.04
N HIS A 122 -8.49 14.44 -0.04
CA HIS A 122 -8.30 13.40 0.97
C HIS A 122 -9.64 12.79 1.35
N HIS A 123 -9.58 11.56 1.85
CA HIS A 123 -10.73 10.79 2.26
C HIS A 123 -10.41 10.01 3.53
N ARG A 124 -11.41 9.82 4.38
CA ARG A 124 -11.32 8.97 5.56
C ARG A 124 -12.04 7.66 5.27
N ALA A 125 -11.29 6.57 5.23
CA ALA A 125 -11.82 5.23 5.08
C ALA A 125 -12.83 4.90 6.20
N PRO A 126 -13.76 3.95 5.98
CA PRO A 126 -14.59 3.44 7.06
C PRO A 126 -13.78 2.63 8.08
N ALA A 127 -12.75 1.91 7.62
CA ALA A 127 -11.89 1.05 8.43
C ALA A 127 -10.41 1.25 8.04
N GLU A 128 -9.82 0.37 7.23
CA GLU A 128 -8.40 0.46 6.87
C GLU A 128 -8.19 1.25 5.59
N ALA A 129 -7.24 2.19 5.62
CA ALA A 129 -6.90 3.04 4.49
C ALA A 129 -6.46 2.23 3.27
N GLU A 130 -5.68 1.17 3.45
CA GLU A 130 -5.21 0.32 2.35
C GLU A 130 -6.34 -0.44 1.64
N ALA A 131 -7.31 -0.95 2.41
CA ALA A 131 -8.48 -1.61 1.85
C ALA A 131 -9.33 -0.63 1.04
N GLU A 132 -9.50 0.60 1.55
CA GLU A 132 -10.20 1.67 0.83
C GLU A 132 -9.42 2.12 -0.42
N CYS A 133 -8.09 2.28 -0.35
CA CYS A 133 -7.24 2.55 -1.49
C CYS A 133 -7.43 1.49 -2.60
N ALA A 134 -7.37 0.21 -2.24
CA ALA A 134 -7.58 -0.90 -3.16
C ALA A 134 -8.97 -0.87 -3.78
N ARG A 135 -10.00 -0.57 -2.98
CA ARG A 135 -11.38 -0.42 -3.44
C ARG A 135 -11.56 0.74 -4.44
N LEU A 136 -10.97 1.91 -4.16
CA LEU A 136 -10.97 3.05 -5.07
C LEU A 136 -10.29 2.71 -6.40
N ASN A 137 -9.22 1.91 -6.36
CA ASN A 137 -8.54 1.45 -7.58
C ASN A 137 -9.37 0.42 -8.35
N GLU A 138 -10.00 -0.52 -7.65
CA GLU A 138 -10.90 -1.51 -8.25
C GLU A 138 -12.06 -0.82 -8.99
N LEU A 139 -12.65 0.22 -8.38
CA LEU A 139 -13.73 1.05 -8.93
C LEU A 139 -13.28 2.01 -10.05
N GLY A 140 -11.98 2.16 -10.31
CA GLY A 140 -11.45 3.08 -11.32
C GLY A 140 -11.54 4.56 -10.93
N ILE A 141 -11.73 4.87 -9.65
CA ILE A 141 -11.67 6.25 -9.13
C ILE A 141 -10.21 6.74 -9.16
N VAL A 142 -9.28 5.84 -8.81
CA VAL A 142 -7.84 6.03 -8.94
C VAL A 142 -7.22 4.96 -9.83
N ASP A 143 -6.05 5.26 -10.38
CA ASP A 143 -5.35 4.38 -11.33
C ASP A 143 -4.33 3.46 -10.65
N ALA A 144 -3.83 3.88 -9.48
CA ALA A 144 -2.91 3.08 -8.67
C ALA A 144 -3.06 3.38 -7.17
N VAL A 145 -2.59 2.44 -6.36
CA VAL A 145 -2.44 2.56 -4.91
C VAL A 145 -0.97 2.68 -4.56
N TRP A 146 -0.59 3.63 -3.71
CA TRP A 146 0.74 3.73 -3.15
C TRP A 146 0.73 3.31 -1.68
N THR A 147 1.19 2.08 -1.43
CA THR A 147 1.51 1.55 -0.10
C THR A 147 2.71 0.60 -0.21
N ASP A 148 3.47 0.45 0.89
CA ASP A 148 4.52 -0.57 1.00
C ASP A 148 3.97 -1.94 1.48
N ASP A 149 2.70 -2.02 1.87
CA ASP A 149 2.04 -3.24 2.32
C ASP A 149 1.50 -4.07 1.14
N GLY A 150 1.62 -5.39 1.24
CA GLY A 150 1.15 -6.33 0.23
C GLY A 150 -0.35 -6.57 0.31
N ASP A 151 -0.98 -6.26 1.44
CA ASP A 151 -2.39 -6.52 1.72
C ASP A 151 -3.32 -5.81 0.71
N ALA A 152 -2.90 -4.66 0.18
CA ALA A 152 -3.64 -3.97 -0.88
C ALA A 152 -3.91 -4.85 -2.12
N LEU A 153 -3.03 -5.80 -2.48
CA LEU A 153 -3.28 -6.74 -3.57
C LEU A 153 -4.40 -7.73 -3.22
N MET A 154 -4.46 -8.20 -1.97
CA MET A 154 -5.56 -9.06 -1.48
C MET A 154 -6.89 -8.29 -1.40
N PHE A 155 -6.84 -7.00 -1.06
CA PHE A 155 -8.01 -6.12 -1.08
C PHE A 155 -8.48 -5.76 -2.50
N GLY A 156 -7.72 -6.11 -3.54
CA GLY A 156 -8.14 -5.96 -4.94
C GLY A 156 -7.48 -4.81 -5.70
N ALA A 157 -6.38 -4.23 -5.20
CA ALA A 157 -5.61 -3.27 -5.96
C ALA A 157 -5.10 -3.91 -7.27
N LYS A 158 -5.42 -3.26 -8.39
CA LYS A 158 -4.99 -3.66 -9.74
C LYS A 158 -3.56 -3.21 -10.02
N VAL A 159 -3.18 -2.04 -9.51
CA VAL A 159 -1.82 -1.48 -9.64
C VAL A 159 -1.38 -0.95 -8.28
N LEU A 160 -0.28 -1.51 -7.78
CA LEU A 160 0.34 -1.16 -6.51
C LEU A 160 1.72 -0.53 -6.76
N ILE A 161 1.96 0.62 -6.14
CA ILE A 161 3.20 1.38 -6.17
C ILE A 161 3.86 1.26 -4.79
N LYS A 162 5.10 0.79 -4.75
CA LYS A 162 5.95 0.77 -3.56
C LYS A 162 7.11 1.73 -3.68
N GLU A 163 7.64 2.10 -2.52
CA GLU A 163 8.91 2.80 -2.45
C GLU A 163 10.03 1.95 -3.08
N HIS A 164 10.80 2.54 -4.01
CA HIS A 164 12.03 1.90 -4.47
C HIS A 164 13.16 2.22 -3.49
N ARG A 165 13.98 1.23 -3.16
CA ARG A 165 15.17 1.40 -2.32
C ARG A 165 16.41 1.03 -3.12
N GLU A 166 17.36 1.96 -3.19
CA GLU A 166 18.58 1.82 -3.98
C GLU A 166 19.74 1.30 -3.11
N GLY A 167 20.48 0.34 -3.66
CA GLY A 167 21.75 -0.15 -3.11
C GLY A 167 21.65 -0.92 -1.78
N LYS A 168 22.82 -1.28 -1.24
CA LYS A 168 22.96 -2.03 0.04
C LYS A 168 22.54 -1.24 1.27
N THR A 169 22.40 0.09 1.16
CA THR A 169 22.06 1.00 2.26
C THR A 169 20.55 1.19 2.44
N ALA A 170 19.72 0.56 1.60
CA ALA A 170 18.25 0.61 1.65
C ALA A 170 17.68 2.05 1.64
N LYS A 171 18.42 3.01 1.07
CA LYS A 171 17.96 4.41 1.00
C LYS A 171 16.81 4.51 0.00
N LYS A 172 15.75 5.21 0.39
CA LYS A 172 14.62 5.50 -0.49
C LYS A 172 15.09 6.28 -1.71
N SER A 173 14.73 5.82 -2.90
CA SER A 173 14.92 6.58 -4.13
C SER A 173 14.03 7.81 -4.08
N ASP A 174 14.54 8.93 -4.56
CA ASP A 174 13.73 10.14 -4.62
C ASP A 174 12.75 10.10 -5.82
N ASN A 175 13.11 9.40 -6.90
CA ASN A 175 12.39 9.46 -8.17
C ASN A 175 11.92 8.12 -8.71
N LEU A 176 12.49 7.00 -8.26
CA LEU A 176 12.11 5.66 -8.71
C LEU A 176 11.07 5.05 -7.77
N VAL A 177 10.18 4.27 -8.35
CA VAL A 177 9.18 3.48 -7.64
C VAL A 177 9.14 2.05 -8.20
N ARG A 178 8.65 1.11 -7.40
CA ARG A 178 8.37 -0.26 -7.84
C ARG A 178 6.89 -0.43 -8.08
N ILE A 179 6.53 -1.05 -9.19
CA ILE A 179 5.16 -1.22 -9.64
C ILE A 179 4.86 -2.72 -9.72
N TYR A 180 3.77 -3.09 -9.07
CA TYR A 180 3.18 -4.43 -9.11
C TYR A 180 1.80 -4.31 -9.76
N ARG A 181 1.52 -5.17 -10.73
CA ARG A 181 0.22 -5.19 -11.42
C ARG A 181 -0.41 -6.56 -11.24
N ALA A 182 -1.67 -6.59 -10.84
CA ALA A 182 -2.37 -7.83 -10.50
C ALA A 182 -2.46 -8.79 -11.70
N ASP A 183 -2.66 -8.26 -12.91
CA ASP A 183 -2.69 -9.02 -14.16
C ASP A 183 -1.33 -9.66 -14.48
N VAL A 184 -0.24 -8.91 -14.31
CA VAL A 184 1.13 -9.43 -14.49
C VAL A 184 1.46 -10.47 -13.42
N ILE A 185 1.01 -10.27 -12.18
CA ILE A 185 1.19 -11.24 -11.10
C ILE A 185 0.46 -12.54 -11.43
N GLU A 186 -0.81 -12.47 -11.85
CA GLU A 186 -1.60 -13.63 -12.22
C GLU A 186 -0.99 -14.38 -13.40
N GLN A 187 -0.50 -13.67 -14.41
CA GLN A 187 0.15 -14.29 -15.58
C GLN A 187 1.48 -14.96 -15.24
N LYS A 188 2.35 -14.29 -14.47
CA LYS A 188 3.71 -14.78 -14.18
C LYS A 188 3.75 -15.81 -13.06
N HIS A 189 2.96 -15.59 -12.01
CA HIS A 189 3.01 -16.38 -10.78
C HIS A 189 1.78 -17.27 -10.62
N ARG A 190 0.81 -17.26 -11.56
CA ARG A 190 -0.41 -18.09 -11.51
C ARG A 190 -1.21 -17.90 -10.22
N ILE A 191 -1.10 -16.71 -9.63
CA ILE A 191 -1.75 -16.33 -8.39
C ILE A 191 -2.66 -15.15 -8.68
N ASN A 192 -3.95 -15.37 -8.46
CA ASN A 192 -4.97 -14.32 -8.52
C ASN A 192 -5.25 -13.78 -7.11
N ARG A 193 -6.16 -12.81 -6.99
CA ARG A 193 -6.55 -12.21 -5.70
C ARG A 193 -6.95 -13.26 -4.66
N GLN A 194 -7.80 -14.21 -5.03
CA GLN A 194 -8.24 -15.27 -4.12
C GLN A 194 -7.09 -16.22 -3.75
N GLY A 195 -6.15 -16.46 -4.67
CA GLY A 195 -4.90 -17.17 -4.41
C GLY A 195 -4.02 -16.44 -3.39
N LEU A 196 -3.90 -15.11 -3.48
CA LEU A 196 -3.18 -14.30 -2.48
C LEU A 196 -3.84 -14.38 -1.09
N ILE A 197 -5.17 -14.36 -1.04
CA ILE A 197 -5.92 -14.54 0.21
C ILE A 197 -5.64 -15.93 0.79
N LEU A 198 -5.71 -16.98 -0.03
CA LEU A 198 -5.38 -18.35 0.39
C LEU A 198 -3.93 -18.44 0.88
N PHE A 199 -2.99 -17.82 0.17
CA PHE A 199 -1.60 -17.76 0.58
C PHE A 199 -1.46 -17.14 1.98
N ALA A 200 -2.05 -15.97 2.23
CA ALA A 200 -2.01 -15.34 3.55
C ALA A 200 -2.69 -16.15 4.65
N LEU A 201 -3.81 -16.82 4.36
CA LEU A 201 -4.48 -17.72 5.31
C LEU A 201 -3.59 -18.91 5.70
N LEU A 202 -2.78 -19.41 4.76
CA LEU A 202 -1.91 -20.56 4.99
C LEU A 202 -0.57 -20.15 5.63
N SER A 203 0.08 -19.08 5.16
CA SER A 203 1.40 -18.62 5.62
C SER A 203 1.34 -17.68 6.82
N GLY A 204 0.15 -17.16 7.13
CA GLY A 204 -0.07 -16.08 8.08
C GLY A 204 0.02 -14.69 7.44
N GLY A 205 -0.61 -13.72 8.11
CA GLY A 205 -0.64 -12.30 7.75
C GLY A 205 -0.94 -11.41 8.97
N ASP A 206 -1.42 -10.20 8.72
CA ASP A 206 -1.62 -9.18 9.77
C ASP A 206 -2.73 -9.51 10.78
N TYR A 207 -3.73 -10.30 10.40
CA TYR A 207 -4.85 -10.69 11.28
C TYR A 207 -4.65 -12.04 11.97
N ASP A 208 -4.05 -12.99 11.25
CA ASP A 208 -3.63 -14.28 11.78
C ASP A 208 -2.16 -14.52 11.45
N THR A 209 -1.29 -14.27 12.43
CA THR A 209 0.16 -14.37 12.25
C THR A 209 0.67 -15.80 12.17
N LYS A 210 -0.15 -16.80 12.54
CA LYS A 210 0.29 -18.21 12.58
C LYS A 210 0.06 -18.93 11.26
N GLY A 211 -1.04 -18.60 10.57
CA GLY A 211 -1.49 -19.36 9.41
C GLY A 211 -1.81 -20.82 9.78
N LEU A 212 -1.74 -21.71 8.79
CA LEU A 212 -1.96 -23.14 8.98
C LEU A 212 -0.70 -23.81 9.57
N PRO A 213 -0.76 -24.41 10.77
CA PRO A 213 0.41 -25.06 11.37
C PRO A 213 1.00 -26.14 10.45
N GLY A 214 2.32 -26.08 10.22
CA GLY A 214 3.04 -26.99 9.33
C GLY A 214 3.00 -26.59 7.84
N CYS A 215 2.28 -25.52 7.48
CA CYS A 215 2.27 -24.98 6.12
C CYS A 215 3.23 -23.79 6.01
N GLY A 216 4.42 -24.02 5.45
CA GLY A 216 5.36 -22.94 5.15
C GLY A 216 4.96 -22.12 3.90
N PRO A 217 5.64 -20.99 3.62
CA PRO A 217 5.37 -20.15 2.46
C PRO A 217 5.41 -20.91 1.11
N MET A 218 6.32 -21.88 0.94
CA MET A 218 6.38 -22.67 -0.29
C MET A 218 5.15 -23.55 -0.51
N ALA A 219 4.69 -24.25 0.53
CA ALA A 219 3.48 -25.06 0.45
C ALA A 219 2.23 -24.19 0.26
N ALA A 220 2.18 -23.04 0.92
CA ALA A 220 1.12 -22.05 0.73
C ALA A 220 1.08 -21.52 -0.72
N LEU A 221 2.25 -21.27 -1.31
CA LEU A 221 2.40 -20.83 -2.69
C LEU A 221 1.90 -21.89 -3.68
N GLU A 222 2.30 -23.15 -3.49
CA GLU A 222 1.84 -24.27 -4.33
C GLU A 222 0.31 -24.42 -4.28
N ALA A 223 -0.28 -24.33 -3.09
CA ALA A 223 -1.73 -24.36 -2.92
C ALA A 223 -2.42 -23.16 -3.59
N ALA A 224 -1.85 -21.96 -3.45
CA ALA A 224 -2.37 -20.74 -4.07
C ALA A 224 -2.23 -20.73 -5.60
N GLN A 225 -1.28 -21.50 -6.17
CA GLN A 225 -1.08 -21.67 -7.61
C GLN A 225 -1.85 -22.85 -8.21
N PHE A 226 -2.37 -23.75 -7.36
CA PHE A 226 -3.01 -25.00 -7.79
C PHE A 226 -4.14 -24.74 -8.80
N ASP A 227 -4.09 -25.48 -9.91
CA ASP A 227 -5.01 -25.36 -11.05
C ASP A 227 -5.18 -23.90 -11.51
N ASN A 228 -4.06 -23.18 -11.70
CA ASN A 228 -4.01 -21.75 -12.06
C ASN A 228 -4.75 -20.84 -11.05
N GLY A 229 -4.55 -21.11 -9.76
CA GLY A 229 -5.15 -20.36 -8.66
C GLY A 229 -6.65 -20.59 -8.49
N ARG A 230 -7.17 -21.71 -8.98
CA ARG A 230 -8.59 -22.07 -8.87
C ARG A 230 -8.99 -22.44 -7.45
N LEU A 231 -8.09 -23.01 -6.65
CA LEU A 231 -8.41 -23.44 -5.28
C LEU A 231 -8.91 -22.26 -4.43
N GLY A 232 -8.21 -21.12 -4.47
CA GLY A 232 -8.65 -19.91 -3.78
C GLY A 232 -10.04 -19.43 -4.22
N LYS A 233 -10.34 -19.48 -5.53
CA LYS A 233 -11.65 -19.10 -6.09
C LYS A 233 -12.76 -20.00 -5.55
N ILE A 234 -12.57 -21.32 -5.61
CA ILE A 234 -13.56 -22.30 -5.11
C ILE A 234 -13.86 -22.06 -3.63
N LEU A 235 -12.82 -21.84 -2.82
CA LEU A 235 -12.99 -21.60 -1.38
C LEU A 235 -13.76 -20.30 -1.10
N CYS A 236 -13.56 -19.25 -1.89
CA CYS A 236 -14.29 -17.98 -1.73
C CYS A 236 -15.75 -18.05 -2.23
N GLU A 237 -16.04 -18.93 -3.19
CA GLU A 237 -17.39 -19.11 -3.77
C GLU A 237 -18.22 -20.14 -3.00
N THR A 238 -17.62 -20.89 -2.07
CA THR A 238 -18.32 -21.91 -1.28
C THR A 238 -19.32 -21.24 -0.34
N PRO A 239 -20.63 -21.55 -0.43
CA PRO A 239 -21.63 -21.00 0.47
C PRO A 239 -21.29 -21.37 1.92
N LEU A 240 -21.35 -20.40 2.82
CA LEU A 240 -21.31 -20.67 4.26
C LEU A 240 -22.55 -21.50 4.60
N ARG A 241 -22.34 -22.77 4.96
CA ARG A 241 -23.39 -23.67 5.44
C ARG A 241 -23.79 -23.34 6.87
#